data_AF-A0A3M2G643-F1
#
_entry.id   AF-A0A3M2G643-F1
#
_cell.length_a   1.000
_cell.length_b   1.000
_cell.length_c   1.000
_cell.angle_alpha   90.00
_cell.angle_beta   90.00
_cell.angle_gamma   90.00
#
_symmetry.space_group_name_H-M   'P 1'
#
loop_
_entity.id
_entity.type
_entity.pdbx_description
1 polymer ?
#
loop_
_entity_poly.entity_id
_entity_poly.type
_entity_poly.pdbx_seq_one_letter_code
_entity_poly.pdbx_strand_id
1 'polypeptide(L)' 'YRAVSPSGIYRGAYQFDRQTWRTVGGTGDPAAAPPAEQDARARELYARRGSQPWPICGRYLD' A
#
# COMPACT_ATOMS: atom_id res chain seq x y z
N TYR A 1 -7.33 -3.13 -7.11
CA TYR A 1 -6.07 -2.49 -7.55
C TYR A 1 -6.15 -1.02 -7.88
N ARG A 2 -7.24 -0.47 -8.44
CA ARG A 2 -7.36 0.99 -8.70
C ARG A 2 -8.26 1.73 -7.70
N ALA A 3 -8.27 1.30 -6.44
CA ALA A 3 -9.12 1.89 -5.40
C ALA A 3 -8.54 3.23 -4.92
N VAL A 4 -9.43 4.16 -4.57
CA VAL A 4 -9.09 5.45 -3.95
C VAL A 4 -10.08 5.70 -2.83
N SER A 5 -9.60 6.01 -1.63
CA SER A 5 -10.47 6.30 -0.48
C SER A 5 -11.34 7.54 -0.75
N PRO A 6 -12.46 7.73 -0.04
CA PRO A 6 -13.29 8.94 -0.17
C PRO A 6 -12.51 10.24 0.06
N SER A 7 -11.50 10.20 0.94
CA SER A 7 -10.58 11.32 1.20
C SER A 7 -9.54 11.55 0.09
N GLY A 8 -9.39 10.62 -0.84
CA GLY A 8 -8.35 10.64 -1.87
C GLY A 8 -6.92 10.40 -1.36
N ILE A 9 -6.72 10.20 -0.05
CA ILE A 9 -5.39 10.04 0.55
C ILE A 9 -4.83 8.64 0.29
N TYR A 10 -5.66 7.61 0.49
CA TYR A 10 -5.25 6.21 0.39
C TYR A 10 -5.65 5.62 -0.95
N ARG A 11 -4.72 4.92 -1.58
CA ARG A 11 -4.77 4.57 -3.00
C ARG A 11 -4.24 3.16 -3.26
N GLY A 12 -4.75 2.53 -4.30
CA GLY A 12 -4.36 1.17 -4.69
C GLY A 12 -5.07 0.08 -3.88
N ALA A 13 -4.84 -1.18 -4.22
CA ALA A 13 -5.42 -2.32 -3.49
C ALA A 13 -5.07 -2.33 -1.99
N TYR A 14 -3.86 -1.85 -1.68
CA TYR A 14 -3.32 -1.85 -0.32
C TYR A 14 -3.52 -0.51 0.40
N GLN A 15 -4.30 0.41 -0.17
CA GLN A 15 -4.65 1.68 0.46
C GLN A 15 -3.41 2.46 0.94
N PHE A 16 -2.38 2.55 0.09
CA PHE A 16 -1.19 3.34 0.36
C PHE A 16 -1.50 4.84 0.32
N ASP A 17 -0.97 5.60 1.27
CA ASP A 17 -0.72 7.03 1.04
C ASP A 17 0.57 7.23 0.21
N ARG A 18 0.70 8.40 -0.44
CA ARG A 18 1.83 8.69 -1.33
C ARG A 18 3.17 8.83 -0.61
N GLN A 19 3.18 9.20 0.68
CA GLN A 19 4.42 9.27 1.45
C GLN A 19 4.93 7.87 1.74
N THR A 20 4.10 6.99 2.28
CA THR A 20 4.44 5.60 2.55
C THR A 20 4.86 4.86 1.27
N TRP A 21 4.13 5.04 0.17
CA TRP A 21 4.46 4.47 -1.14
C TRP A 21 5.91 4.77 -1.57
N ARG A 22 6.34 6.03 -1.43
CA ARG A 22 7.71 6.44 -1.75
C ARG A 22 8.76 5.81 -0.85
N THR A 23 8.44 5.56 0.43
CA THR A 23 9.40 4.94 1.36
C THR A 23 9.78 3.52 0.97
N VAL A 24 8.88 2.79 0.30
CA VAL A 24 9.11 1.42 -0.20
C VAL A 24 9.51 1.36 -1.67
N GLY A 25 9.90 2.51 -2.25
CA GLY A 25 10.44 2.61 -3.61
C GLY A 25 9.40 2.74 -4.71
N GLY A 26 8.13 2.98 -4.36
CA GLY A 26 7.08 3.28 -5.32
C GLY A 26 7.20 4.69 -5.89
N THR A 27 6.85 4.86 -7.17
CA THR A 27 6.79 6.16 -7.84
C THR A 27 5.38 6.45 -8.36
N GLY A 28 5.07 7.70 -8.69
CA GLY A 28 3.75 8.06 -9.22
C GLY A 28 2.59 7.83 -8.25
N ASP A 29 1.42 7.48 -8.78
CA ASP A 29 0.21 7.21 -8.01
C ASP A 29 0.07 5.69 -7.72
N PRO A 30 -0.04 5.26 -6.45
CA PRO A 30 -0.24 3.86 -6.09
C PRO A 30 -1.42 3.20 -6.80
N ALA A 31 -2.52 3.93 -7.02
CA ALA A 31 -3.70 3.40 -7.71
C ALA A 31 -3.49 3.25 -9.22
N ALA A 32 -2.51 3.95 -9.81
CA ALA A 32 -2.15 3.83 -11.22
C ALA A 32 -1.07 2.77 -11.48
N ALA A 33 -0.34 2.35 -10.44
CA ALA A 33 0.72 1.35 -10.56
C ALA A 33 0.17 -0.03 -10.96
N PRO A 34 0.93 -0.83 -11.73
CA PRO A 34 0.56 -2.21 -12.06
C PRO A 34 0.30 -3.05 -10.79
N PRO A 35 -0.62 -4.03 -10.82
CA PRO A 35 -0.89 -4.89 -9.67
C PRO A 35 0.37 -5.52 -9.06
N ALA A 36 1.28 -6.03 -9.91
CA ALA A 36 2.54 -6.62 -9.46
C ALA A 36 3.44 -5.63 -8.70
N GLU A 37 3.44 -4.34 -9.07
CA GLU A 37 4.18 -3.33 -8.32
C GLU A 37 3.52 -3.06 -6.97
N GLN A 38 2.19 -2.93 -6.95
CA GLN A 38 1.45 -2.73 -5.69
C GLN A 38 1.71 -3.89 -4.70
N ASP A 39 1.67 -5.13 -5.18
CA ASP A 39 1.97 -6.33 -4.38
C ASP A 39 3.41 -6.32 -3.86
N ALA A 40 4.37 -5.98 -4.72
CA ALA A 40 5.79 -5.90 -4.34
C ALA A 40 6.04 -4.84 -3.25
N ARG A 41 5.43 -3.66 -3.39
CA ARG A 41 5.53 -2.59 -2.39
C ARG A 41 4.83 -2.93 -1.08
N ALA A 42 3.70 -3.63 -1.13
CA ALA A 42 3.01 -4.12 0.05
C ALA A 42 3.87 -5.14 0.80
N ARG A 43 4.51 -6.07 0.10
CA ARG A 43 5.44 -7.04 0.69
C ARG A 43 6.65 -6.37 1.34
N GLU A 44 7.24 -5.38 0.67
CA GLU A 44 8.35 -4.60 1.23
C GLU A 44 7.93 -3.82 2.49
N LEU A 45 6.75 -3.20 2.47
CA LEU A 45 6.23 -2.49 3.63
C LEU A 45 5.99 -3.45 4.81
N TYR A 46 5.42 -4.62 4.54
CA TYR A 46 5.21 -5.66 5.53
C TYR A 46 6.53 -6.16 6.13
N ALA A 47 7.55 -6.41 5.31
CA ALA A 47 8.86 -6.83 5.80
C ALA A 47 9.50 -5.79 6.76
N ARG A 48 9.20 -4.50 6.57
CA ARG A 48 9.74 -3.41 7.41
C ARG A 48 8.93 -3.13 8.67
N ARG A 49 7.60 -3.32 8.64
CA ARG A 49 6.69 -2.83 9.68
C ARG A 49 5.71 -3.88 10.21
N GLY A 50 5.77 -5.10 9.71
CA GLY A 50 4.76 -6.13 9.97
C GLY A 50 3.37 -5.69 9.52
N SER A 51 2.35 -6.15 10.23
CA SER A 51 0.93 -5.86 9.94
C SER A 51 0.48 -4.44 10.31
N GLN A 52 1.30 -3.65 11.03
CA GLN A 52 0.94 -2.31 11.54
C GLN A 52 0.26 -1.36 10.52
N PRO A 53 0.70 -1.27 9.26
CA PRO A 53 0.10 -0.37 8.27
C PRO A 53 -1.35 -0.72 7.90
N TRP A 54 -1.79 -1.95 8.21
CA TRP A 54 -3.14 -2.45 7.95
C TRP A 54 -3.77 -2.93 9.26
N PRO A 55 -4.17 -2.04 10.17
CA PRO A 55 -4.58 -2.43 11.53
C PRO A 55 -5.83 -3.32 11.60
N ILE A 56 -6.67 -3.29 10.56
CA ILE A 56 -7.87 -4.14 10.45
C ILE A 56 -7.59 -5.36 9.57
N CYS A 57 -7.21 -5.12 8.32
CA CYS A 57 -7.00 -6.20 7.34
C CYS A 57 -5.72 -7.03 7.60
N GLY A 58 -4.72 -6.41 8.23
CA GLY A 58 -3.43 -7.03 8.55
C GLY A 58 -3.47 -7.97 9.75
N ARG A 59 -4.56 -7.97 10.54
CA ARG A 59 -4.77 -8.91 11.66
C ARG A 59 -4.70 -10.39 11.24
N TYR A 60 -4.87 -10.67 9.96
CA TYR A 60 -4.81 -12.02 9.38
C TYR A 60 -3.46 -12.36 8.74
N LEU A 61 -2.46 -11.47 8.86
CA LEU A 61 -1.13 -11.65 8.27
C LEU A 61 -0.07 -12.11 9.28
N ASP A 62 -0.39 -12.04 10.58
CA ASP A 62 0.47 -12.46 11.70
C ASP A 62 0.35 -13.97 12.00
#